data_AF-A0A956MVQ0-F1
#
_entry.id   AF-A0A956MVQ0-F1
#
_cell.length_a   1.000
_cell.length_b   1.000
_cell.length_c   1.000
_cell.angle_alpha   90.00
_cell.angle_beta   90.00
_cell.angle_gamma   90.00
#
_symmetry.space_group_name_H-M   'P 1'
#
loop_
_entity.id
_entity.type
_entity.pdbx_description
1 polymer ?
#
loop_
_entity_poly.entity_id
_entity_poly.type
_entity_poly.pdbx_seq_one_letter_code
_entity_poly.pdbx_strand_id
1 'polypeptide(L)'
;LISEMTGSLNHLLALGIVVIISHLTSDILKSSPIYESLLERILERYAIKDNLTEGKKLLLEIAVSMDSVMVGKCIKDIKWPQNCLVVSILRGDNELIPNGDTEIICGDYLTIMTDEEIYQELLDSI
;
A
#
# COMPACT_ATOMS: atom_id res chain seq x y z
N LEU A 1 -17.42 7.45 18.70
CA LEU A 1 -18.51 7.69 17.73
C LEU A 1 -19.91 7.79 18.35
N ILE A 2 -20.60 6.72 18.75
CA ILE A 2 -22.00 6.82 19.25
C ILE A 2 -22.08 7.61 20.57
N SER A 3 -21.21 7.33 21.54
CA SER A 3 -21.15 8.08 22.81
C SER A 3 -20.73 9.54 22.68
N GLU A 4 -20.04 9.89 21.58
CA GLU A 4 -19.53 11.23 21.31
C GLU A 4 -20.60 12.10 20.65
N MET A 5 -21.43 11.49 19.78
CA MET A 5 -22.56 12.15 19.10
C MET A 5 -23.82 12.27 19.99
N THR A 6 -24.01 11.39 20.98
CA THR A 6 -25.20 11.44 21.87
C THR A 6 -24.96 12.15 23.20
N GLY A 7 -23.70 12.47 23.54
CA GLY A 7 -23.33 13.10 24.81
C GLY A 7 -23.65 12.27 26.05
N SER A 8 -24.01 10.99 25.91
CA SER A 8 -24.44 10.13 27.02
C SER A 8 -23.98 8.67 26.84
N LEU A 9 -23.43 8.12 27.93
CA LEU A 9 -22.92 6.75 28.03
C LEU A 9 -23.95 5.75 28.59
N ASN A 10 -25.16 6.20 28.93
CA ASN A 10 -26.14 5.39 29.67
C ASN A 10 -26.57 4.10 28.93
N HIS A 11 -26.43 4.06 27.61
CA HIS A 11 -26.77 2.88 26.81
C HIS A 11 -25.59 1.94 26.52
N LEU A 12 -24.36 2.32 26.88
CA LEU A 12 -23.16 1.52 26.59
C LEU A 12 -23.17 0.19 27.34
N LEU A 13 -23.52 0.20 28.64
CA LEU A 13 -23.59 -1.02 29.45
C LEU A 13 -24.67 -1.98 28.95
N ALA A 14 -25.84 -1.46 28.58
CA ALA A 14 -26.91 -2.27 28.02
C ALA A 14 -26.50 -2.93 26.70
N LEU A 15 -25.82 -2.18 25.81
CA LEU A 15 -25.33 -2.68 24.54
C LEU A 15 -24.21 -3.72 24.72
N GLY A 16 -23.32 -3.51 25.70
CA GLY A 16 -22.30 -4.47 26.09
C GLY A 16 -22.89 -5.81 26.55
N ILE A 17 -23.94 -5.79 27.37
CA ILE A 17 -24.64 -7.01 27.81
C ILE A 17 -25.27 -7.74 26.61
N VAL A 18 -25.91 -7.01 25.69
CA VAL A 18 -26.51 -7.60 24.47
C VAL A 18 -25.45 -8.27 23.59
N VAL A 19 -24.29 -7.62 23.40
CA VAL A 19 -23.16 -8.19 22.64
C VAL A 19 -22.65 -9.47 23.28
N ILE A 20 -22.47 -9.48 24.62
CA ILE A 20 -22.02 -10.66 25.35
C ILE A 20 -23.02 -11.82 25.21
N ILE A 21 -24.32 -11.56 25.34
CA ILE A 21 -25.37 -12.57 25.17
C ILE A 21 -25.40 -13.11 23.73
N SER A 22 -25.24 -12.23 22.74
CA SER A 22 -25.17 -12.63 21.34
C SER A 22 -23.98 -13.55 21.06
N HIS A 23 -22.81 -13.24 21.64
CA HIS A 23 -21.62 -14.09 21.51
C HIS A 23 -21.82 -15.45 22.17
N LEU A 24 -22.32 -15.49 23.41
CA LEU A 24 -22.63 -16.74 24.10
C LEU A 24 -23.63 -17.60 23.32
N THR A 25 -24.63 -16.98 22.71
CA THR A 25 -25.60 -17.66 21.86
C THR A 25 -24.92 -18.21 20.60
N SER A 26 -24.05 -17.42 19.96
CA SER A 26 -23.25 -17.85 18.80
C SER A 26 -22.36 -19.05 19.11
N ASP A 27 -21.71 -19.06 20.28
CA ASP A 27 -20.84 -20.13 20.74
C ASP A 27 -21.62 -21.42 20.99
N ILE A 28 -22.83 -21.31 21.57
CA ILE A 28 -23.77 -22.43 21.75
C ILE A 28 -24.23 -23.01 20.41
N LEU A 29 -24.43 -22.16 19.40
CA LEU A 29 -24.85 -22.55 18.06
C LEU A 29 -23.69 -23.02 17.16
N LYS A 30 -22.43 -22.99 17.63
CA LYS A 30 -21.21 -23.27 16.84
C LYS A 30 -21.07 -22.46 15.55
N SER A 31 -21.84 -21.38 15.39
CA SER A 31 -21.68 -20.45 14.28
C SER A 31 -20.67 -19.40 14.69
N SER A 32 -19.60 -19.23 13.93
CA SER A 32 -18.68 -18.11 14.15
C SER A 32 -19.45 -16.78 13.95
N PRO A 33 -19.23 -15.77 14.81
CA PRO A 33 -19.80 -14.45 14.61
C PRO A 33 -19.50 -13.93 13.20
N ILE A 34 -20.42 -13.14 12.63
CA ILE A 34 -20.30 -12.64 11.25
C ILE A 34 -19.00 -11.85 11.05
N TYR A 35 -18.55 -11.12 12.08
CA TYR A 35 -17.28 -10.38 12.02
C TYR A 35 -16.08 -11.31 11.81
N GLU A 36 -15.98 -12.39 12.58
CA GLU A 36 -14.91 -13.39 12.43
C GLU A 36 -14.96 -14.06 11.06
N SER A 37 -16.16 -14.44 10.60
CA SER A 37 -16.34 -15.02 9.26
C SER A 37 -15.92 -14.08 8.13
N LEU A 38 -16.17 -12.77 8.28
CA LEU A 38 -15.77 -11.78 7.29
C LEU A 38 -14.26 -11.50 7.36
N LEU A 39 -13.70 -11.42 8.56
CA LEU A 39 -12.28 -11.22 8.79
C LEU A 39 -11.47 -12.39 8.22
N GLU A 40 -11.88 -13.63 8.50
CA GLU A 40 -11.22 -14.82 7.99
C GLU A 40 -11.25 -14.86 6.46
N ARG A 41 -12.38 -14.53 5.82
CA ARG A 41 -12.46 -14.42 4.35
C ARG A 41 -11.57 -13.33 3.76
N ILE A 42 -11.40 -12.21 4.46
CA ILE A 42 -10.50 -11.13 4.02
C ILE A 42 -9.04 -11.60 4.13
N LEU A 43 -8.69 -12.24 5.24
CA LEU A 43 -7.36 -12.78 5.50
C LEU A 43 -7.01 -13.90 4.52
N GLU A 44 -7.92 -14.84 4.25
CA GLU A 44 -7.75 -15.89 3.25
C GLU A 44 -7.51 -15.29 1.86
N ARG A 45 -8.30 -14.29 1.46
CA ARG A 45 -8.08 -13.59 0.18
C ARG A 45 -6.72 -12.92 0.12
N TYR A 46 -6.24 -12.36 1.22
CA TYR A 46 -4.92 -11.75 1.30
C TYR A 46 -3.81 -12.80 1.23
N ALA A 47 -3.92 -13.89 1.99
CA ALA A 47 -2.96 -15.00 1.99
C ALA A 47 -2.90 -15.71 0.62
N ILE A 48 -4.03 -15.90 -0.05
CA ILE A 48 -4.08 -16.46 -1.41
C ILE A 48 -3.45 -15.49 -2.42
N LYS A 49 -3.68 -14.17 -2.29
CA LYS A 49 -3.02 -13.16 -3.12
C LYS A 49 -1.49 -13.19 -2.92
N ASP A 50 -1.04 -13.34 -1.68
CA ASP A 50 0.38 -13.44 -1.32
C ASP A 50 1.05 -14.68 -1.94
N ASN A 51 0.38 -15.84 -1.93
CA ASN A 51 0.91 -17.07 -2.53
C ASN A 51 0.85 -17.09 -4.07
N LEU A 52 -0.03 -16.29 -4.70
CA LEU A 52 -0.13 -16.18 -6.17
C LEU A 52 0.80 -15.12 -6.77
N THR A 53 1.33 -14.22 -5.93
CA THR A 53 2.34 -13.23 -6.33
C THR A 53 3.67 -13.64 -5.75
N GLU A 54 4.38 -14.56 -6.42
CA GLU A 54 5.85 -14.63 -6.28
C GLU A 54 6.40 -13.22 -6.57
N GLY A 55 6.74 -12.50 -5.51
CA GLY A 55 7.21 -11.11 -5.54
C GLY A 55 6.09 -10.08 -5.34
N LYS A 56 5.96 -9.56 -4.12
CA LYS A 56 5.19 -8.32 -3.87
C LYS A 56 5.86 -7.19 -4.65
N LYS A 57 5.25 -6.79 -5.77
CA LYS A 57 5.64 -5.60 -6.51
C LYS A 57 5.18 -4.35 -5.75
N LEU A 58 6.11 -3.48 -5.40
CA LEU A 58 5.87 -2.17 -4.83
C LEU A 58 5.89 -1.12 -5.92
N LEU A 59 4.99 -0.15 -5.82
CA LEU A 59 5.03 1.10 -6.57
C LEU A 59 5.54 2.19 -5.64
N LEU A 60 6.63 2.83 -6.03
CA LEU A 60 7.33 3.86 -5.27
C LEU A 60 7.26 5.16 -6.05
N GLU A 61 7.03 6.26 -5.35
CA GLU A 61 7.09 7.59 -5.92
C GLU A 61 8.28 8.33 -5.32
N ILE A 62 9.23 8.75 -6.17
CA ILE A 62 10.51 9.29 -5.74
C ILE A 62 10.70 10.66 -6.38
N ALA A 63 10.94 11.67 -5.55
CA ALA A 63 11.27 13.01 -6.01
C ALA A 63 12.75 13.08 -6.41
N VAL A 64 13.04 13.61 -7.59
CA VAL A 64 14.40 13.83 -8.07
C VAL A 64 14.91 15.17 -7.57
N SER A 65 15.80 15.12 -6.58
CA SER A 65 16.48 16.30 -6.03
C SER A 65 17.61 16.78 -6.95
N MET A 66 18.03 18.04 -6.79
CA MET A 66 19.07 18.66 -7.63
C MET A 66 20.45 17.99 -7.49
N ASP A 67 20.70 17.36 -6.35
CA ASP A 67 21.90 16.60 -6.01
C ASP A 67 21.86 15.13 -6.47
N SER A 68 20.73 14.67 -7.04
CA SER A 68 20.60 13.30 -7.52
C SER A 68 21.52 13.03 -8.71
N VAL A 69 22.11 11.83 -8.72
CA VAL A 69 23.03 11.36 -9.77
C VAL A 69 22.31 11.10 -11.10
N MET A 70 20.98 11.14 -11.09
CA MET A 70 20.10 10.87 -12.23
C MET A 70 19.74 12.12 -13.03
N VAL A 71 19.95 13.33 -12.49
CA VAL A 71 19.62 14.58 -13.18
C VAL A 71 20.45 14.73 -14.46
N GLY A 72 19.78 15.03 -15.57
CA GLY A 72 20.40 15.24 -16.88
C GLY A 72 20.80 13.96 -17.62
N LYS A 73 20.38 12.78 -17.12
CA LYS A 73 20.58 11.50 -17.80
C LYS A 73 19.27 11.00 -18.42
N CYS A 74 19.39 10.27 -19.52
CA CYS A 74 18.26 9.53 -20.06
C CYS A 74 18.02 8.26 -19.23
N ILE A 75 16.78 7.78 -19.17
CA ILE A 75 16.40 6.59 -18.42
C ILE A 75 17.22 5.35 -18.84
N LYS A 76 17.55 5.23 -20.13
CA LYS A 76 18.38 4.13 -20.64
C LYS A 76 19.83 4.16 -20.15
N ASP A 77 20.34 5.32 -19.77
CA ASP A 77 21.75 5.52 -19.36
C ASP A 77 21.94 5.26 -17.85
N ILE A 78 20.83 5.12 -17.12
CA ILE A 78 20.82 4.85 -15.69
C ILE A 78 20.92 3.34 -15.46
N LYS A 79 21.81 2.94 -14.54
CA LYS A 79 21.93 1.56 -14.10
C LYS A 79 20.88 1.26 -13.04
N TRP A 80 19.69 0.87 -13.49
CA TRP A 80 18.63 0.43 -12.60
C TRP A 80 18.99 -0.90 -11.93
N PRO A 81 18.68 -1.07 -10.64
CA PRO A 81 18.74 -2.37 -9.97
C PRO A 81 17.89 -3.42 -10.69
N GLN A 82 18.17 -4.70 -10.43
CA GLN A 82 17.37 -5.78 -11.02
C GLN A 82 15.89 -5.64 -10.61
N ASN A 83 15.00 -6.08 -11.49
CA ASN A 83 13.54 -6.03 -11.28
C ASN A 83 12.94 -4.63 -11.04
N CYS A 84 13.60 -3.57 -11.49
CA CYS A 84 13.11 -2.20 -11.43
C CYS A 84 12.54 -1.74 -12.78
N LEU A 85 11.36 -1.10 -12.77
CA LEU A 85 10.73 -0.51 -13.95
C LEU A 85 10.19 0.89 -13.64
N VAL A 86 10.63 1.89 -14.38
CA VAL A 86 10.03 3.24 -14.33
C VAL A 86 8.72 3.21 -15.13
N VAL A 87 7.62 3.53 -14.46
CA VAL A 87 6.25 3.43 -15.00
C VAL A 87 5.77 4.78 -15.53
N SER A 88 6.00 5.85 -14.78
CA SER A 88 5.64 7.21 -15.17
C SER A 88 6.57 8.24 -14.54
N ILE A 89 6.56 9.44 -15.10
CA ILE A 89 7.23 10.62 -14.55
C ILE A 89 6.17 11.71 -14.43
N LEU A 90 6.11 12.39 -13.29
CA LEU A 90 5.29 13.56 -13.09
C LEU A 90 6.20 14.80 -13.05
N ARG A 91 5.99 15.70 -14.02
CA ARG A 91 6.74 16.95 -14.16
C ARG A 91 5.80 18.13 -13.99
N GLY A 92 5.80 18.72 -12.79
CA GLY A 92 4.76 19.67 -12.38
C GLY A 92 3.40 18.97 -12.34
N ASP A 93 2.46 19.41 -13.17
CA ASP A 93 1.11 18.81 -13.27
C ASP A 93 0.95 17.83 -14.43
N ASN A 94 2.01 17.58 -15.22
CA ASN A 94 1.96 16.72 -16.39
C ASN A 94 2.58 15.35 -16.10
N GLU A 95 1.78 14.30 -16.21
CA GLU A 95 2.27 12.92 -16.20
C GLU A 95 2.71 12.50 -17.61
N LEU A 96 3.93 11.99 -17.72
CA LEU A 96 4.54 11.52 -18.96
C LEU A 96 4.96 10.07 -18.83
N ILE A 97 4.65 9.28 -19.86
CA ILE A 97 5.09 7.88 -19.96
C ILE A 97 6.55 7.91 -20.44
N PRO A 98 7.49 7.41 -19.63
CA PRO A 98 8.91 7.45 -19.95
C PRO A 98 9.26 6.49 -21.07
N ASN A 99 10.20 6.93 -21.91
CA ASN A 99 10.86 6.14 -22.94
C ASN A 99 12.34 6.04 -22.56
N GLY A 100 13.10 5.16 -23.23
CA GLY A 100 14.56 5.07 -23.01
C GLY A 100 15.29 6.40 -23.21
N ASP A 101 14.80 7.26 -24.10
CA ASP A 101 15.36 8.58 -24.41
C ASP A 101 14.80 9.72 -23.54
N THR A 102 13.90 9.43 -22.60
CA THR A 102 13.36 10.46 -21.71
C THR A 102 14.43 10.89 -20.72
N GLU A 103 14.75 12.19 -20.73
CA GLU A 103 15.70 12.81 -19.82
C GLU A 103 15.02 13.17 -18.49
N ILE A 104 15.67 12.77 -17.39
CA ILE A 104 15.23 13.04 -16.02
C ILE A 104 15.74 14.43 -15.60
N ILE A 105 14.84 15.26 -15.09
CA ILE A 105 15.14 16.63 -14.68
C ILE A 105 14.87 16.80 -13.18
N CYS A 106 15.61 17.71 -12.53
CA CYS A 106 15.36 18.10 -11.16
C CYS A 106 13.90 18.55 -10.97
N GLY A 107 13.25 18.06 -9.91
CA GLY A 107 11.85 18.33 -9.60
C GLY A 107 10.86 17.37 -10.26
N ASP A 108 11.32 16.40 -11.05
CA ASP A 108 10.50 15.29 -11.51
C ASP A 108 10.16 14.36 -10.35
N TYR A 109 8.97 13.76 -10.41
CA TYR A 109 8.57 12.64 -9.54
C TYR A 109 8.53 11.36 -10.39
N LEU A 110 9.38 10.40 -10.07
CA LEU A 110 9.47 9.11 -10.74
C LEU A 110 8.56 8.11 -10.04
N THR A 111 7.65 7.49 -10.78
CA THR A 111 6.91 6.32 -10.31
C THR A 111 7.63 5.06 -10.77
N ILE A 112 8.14 4.27 -9.83
CA ILE A 112 8.98 3.11 -10.06
C ILE A 112 8.32 1.87 -9.46
N MET A 113 8.20 0.82 -10.26
CA MET A 113 7.78 -0.50 -9.81
C MET A 113 9.00 -1.38 -9.53
N THR A 114 9.07 -1.97 -8.34
CA THR A 114 10.18 -2.84 -7.90
C THR A 114 9.68 -3.96 -6.97
N ASP A 115 10.56 -4.88 -6.57
CA ASP A 115 10.27 -5.86 -5.51
C ASP A 115 10.56 -5.27 -4.13
N GLU A 116 9.82 -5.72 -3.11
CA GLU A 116 9.98 -5.24 -1.72
C GLU A 116 11.41 -5.37 -1.17
N GLU A 117 12.14 -6.40 -1.61
CA GLU A 117 13.53 -6.66 -1.20
C GLU A 117 14.54 -5.62 -1.72
N ILE A 118 14.23 -4.96 -2.84
CA ILE A 118 15.15 -4.07 -3.58
C ILE A 118 14.90 -2.59 -3.22
N TYR A 119 13.89 -2.31 -2.40
CA TYR A 119 13.51 -0.96 -1.97
C TYR A 119 14.69 -0.16 -1.40
N GLN A 120 15.51 -0.78 -0.54
CA GLN A 120 16.65 -0.10 0.10
C GLN A 120 17.78 0.21 -0.89
N GLU A 121 18.10 -0.72 -1.79
CA GLU A 121 19.15 -0.54 -2.81
C GLU A 121 18.78 0.56 -3.81
N LEU A 122 17.48 0.70 -4.12
CA LEU A 122 16.99 1.80 -4.94
C LEU A 122 17.24 3.16 -4.29
N LEU A 123 16.94 3.32 -3.00
CA LEU A 123 17.15 4.59 -2.29
C LEU A 123 18.63 5.00 -2.24
N ASP A 124 19.55 4.03 -2.14
CA ASP A 124 20.99 4.32 -2.11
C ASP A 124 21.57 4.71 -3.49
N SER A 125 20.85 4.41 -4.57
CA SER A 125 21.31 4.61 -5.95
C SER A 125 20.86 5.93 -6.61
N ILE A 126 19.95 6.66 -5.97
CA ILE A 126 19.28 7.86 -6.50
C ILE A 126 19.87 9.11 -5.84
#